data_AF-A0A6N2KRH1-F1
#
_entry.id   AF-A0A6N2KRH1-F1
#
_cell.length_a   1.000
_cell.length_b   1.000
_cell.length_c   1.000
_cell.angle_alpha   90.00
_cell.angle_beta   90.00
_cell.angle_gamma   90.00
#
_symmetry.space_group_name_H-M   'P 1'
#
loop_
_entity.id
_entity.type
_entity.pdbx_description
1 polymer ?
#
loop_
_entity_poly.entity_id
_entity_poly.type
_entity_poly.pdbx_seq_one_letter_code
_entity_poly.pdbx_strand_id
1 'polypeptide(L)'
;MKGIEELEPEEVVDLEEIDELTGLTVIDTDSDEEGSSGFDVGLGEKSGKSNAEASLDEKSFDLDFDSIGKVNIVEPKFKMSLAELLDESKVVPVSVLGDLEVEITGIQDDSRVVSAGDLFICRVGMKTDGHLYLSEADKRGAVAVVASKEVDIEETLGCKALVIVEDTNTVLPALAAAFYKFPSKNMAVIGITGTNGKTTTANLVKGMYEAMGLRTGMLSTVAYYIHGDHKLEAPNTTPGAILVQNLMAKMLHNGTEAVVMEATSQGLALGRCDEVVAGKGHETYQIEGDKKEFFDDREECREALQYVDELHQAGIDTSEFPWRAGEILFFHDGPPF
;
A
#
# COMPACT_ATOMS: atom_id res chain seq x y z
N MET A 1 -34.39 40.70 9.74
CA MET A 1 -34.46 39.54 8.82
C MET A 1 -33.04 39.12 8.53
N LYS A 2 -32.78 37.81 8.57
CA LYS A 2 -31.47 37.16 8.67
C LYS A 2 -30.50 37.57 7.55
N GLY A 3 -29.23 37.74 7.92
CA GLY A 3 -28.10 37.93 7.01
C GLY A 3 -27.78 36.66 6.23
N ILE A 4 -27.24 36.87 5.05
CA ILE A 4 -26.65 35.86 4.17
C ILE A 4 -25.15 35.99 4.41
N GLU A 5 -24.53 34.95 4.97
CA GLU A 5 -23.07 34.84 5.08
C GLU A 5 -22.53 34.50 3.69
N GLU A 6 -21.64 35.36 3.18
CA GLU A 6 -20.75 35.07 2.04
C GLU A 6 -19.72 34.02 2.48
N LEU A 7 -19.55 32.97 1.69
CA LEU A 7 -18.47 31.99 1.84
C LEU A 7 -17.23 32.50 1.10
N GLU A 8 -16.07 32.40 1.74
CA GLU A 8 -14.75 32.73 1.16
C GLU A 8 -14.25 31.63 0.19
N PRO A 9 -13.34 31.96 -0.76
CA PRO A 9 -12.86 31.03 -1.76
C PRO A 9 -11.64 30.24 -1.25
N GLU A 10 -11.80 28.94 -1.03
CA GLU A 10 -10.68 28.03 -0.78
C GLU A 10 -10.32 27.23 -2.04
N GLU A 11 -9.07 27.46 -2.47
CA GLU A 11 -8.15 26.60 -3.22
C GLU A 11 -8.67 25.93 -4.50
N VAL A 12 -8.51 26.68 -5.60
CA VAL A 12 -8.46 26.15 -6.96
C VAL A 12 -7.19 25.30 -7.09
N VAL A 13 -7.34 24.02 -7.45
CA VAL A 13 -6.24 23.15 -7.85
C VAL A 13 -5.64 23.72 -9.14
N ASP A 14 -4.39 24.18 -9.07
CA ASP A 14 -3.68 24.78 -10.20
C ASP A 14 -3.30 23.67 -11.20
N LEU A 15 -4.06 23.56 -12.29
CA LEU A 15 -3.95 22.51 -13.32
C LEU A 15 -2.77 22.74 -14.29
N GLU A 16 -1.95 23.77 -14.09
CA GLU A 16 -0.85 24.13 -15.00
C GLU A 16 0.43 23.28 -14.80
N GLU A 17 0.50 22.40 -13.79
CA GLU A 17 1.72 21.61 -13.49
C GLU A 17 1.77 20.21 -14.16
N ILE A 18 0.76 19.83 -14.95
CA ILE A 18 0.65 18.49 -15.58
C ILE A 18 1.09 18.47 -17.06
N ASP A 19 1.22 19.62 -17.71
CA ASP A 19 1.25 19.70 -19.19
C ASP A 19 2.64 19.56 -19.86
N GLU A 20 3.73 19.32 -19.12
CA GLU A 20 5.09 19.26 -19.70
C GLU A 20 5.66 17.84 -19.97
N LEU A 21 4.89 16.77 -19.80
CA LEU A 21 5.33 15.41 -20.17
C LEU A 21 4.68 14.92 -21.47
N THR A 22 5.06 15.57 -22.57
CA THR A 22 5.38 15.01 -23.90
C THR A 22 4.48 13.85 -24.39
N GLY A 23 3.53 14.02 -25.33
CA GLY A 23 3.71 14.57 -26.67
C GLY A 23 4.11 13.48 -27.68
N LEU A 24 3.13 12.87 -28.39
CA LEU A 24 3.17 12.52 -29.83
C LEU A 24 2.04 11.53 -30.25
N THR A 25 1.10 12.05 -31.06
CA THR A 25 0.43 11.47 -32.27
C THR A 25 -0.04 10.00 -32.29
N VAL A 26 -1.36 9.71 -32.23
CA VAL A 26 -2.42 9.67 -33.31
C VAL A 26 -2.26 8.47 -34.28
N ILE A 27 -3.29 7.61 -34.41
CA ILE A 27 -4.18 7.39 -35.58
C ILE A 27 -5.13 6.19 -35.30
N ASP A 28 -6.41 6.41 -35.61
CA ASP A 28 -7.65 5.62 -35.52
C ASP A 28 -7.65 4.17 -36.07
N THR A 29 -8.61 3.34 -35.60
CA THR A 29 -9.75 2.84 -36.42
C THR A 29 -10.74 1.97 -35.61
N ASP A 30 -11.97 2.48 -35.48
CA ASP A 30 -13.32 1.88 -35.55
C ASP A 30 -13.59 0.36 -35.35
N SER A 31 -14.66 0.12 -34.58
CA SER A 31 -15.87 -0.70 -34.85
C SER A 31 -16.03 -2.13 -34.27
N ASP A 32 -16.86 -2.18 -33.22
CA ASP A 32 -18.21 -2.80 -33.14
C ASP A 32 -18.40 -4.28 -32.69
N GLU A 33 -19.01 -4.37 -31.50
CA GLU A 33 -20.30 -5.03 -31.15
C GLU A 33 -20.39 -6.54 -30.76
N GLU A 34 -20.79 -6.70 -29.49
CA GLU A 34 -21.93 -7.46 -28.91
C GLU A 34 -21.99 -9.00 -28.82
N GLY A 35 -22.40 -9.50 -27.63
CA GLY A 35 -23.56 -10.42 -27.57
C GLY A 35 -23.67 -11.58 -26.55
N SER A 36 -23.87 -11.28 -25.26
CA SER A 36 -24.90 -11.78 -24.30
C SER A 36 -25.24 -13.27 -23.95
N SER A 37 -25.76 -13.39 -22.70
CA SER A 37 -26.71 -14.36 -22.07
C SER A 37 -26.09 -15.53 -21.28
N GLY A 38 -26.38 -15.83 -20.00
CA GLY A 38 -27.39 -15.45 -19.00
C GLY A 38 -28.13 -16.70 -18.50
N PHE A 39 -28.25 -16.99 -17.18
CA PHE A 39 -29.32 -17.87 -16.61
C PHE A 39 -29.39 -17.91 -15.05
N ASP A 40 -30.61 -18.06 -14.54
CA ASP A 40 -31.12 -17.97 -13.15
C ASP A 40 -31.42 -19.36 -12.52
N VAL A 41 -31.72 -19.44 -11.20
CA VAL A 41 -32.89 -20.13 -10.55
C VAL A 41 -32.71 -20.43 -9.03
N GLY A 42 -33.52 -19.72 -8.21
CA GLY A 42 -34.47 -20.12 -7.15
C GLY A 42 -34.46 -21.40 -6.25
N LEU A 43 -34.43 -21.16 -4.92
CA LEU A 43 -35.32 -21.55 -3.77
C LEU A 43 -35.99 -22.94 -3.56
N GLY A 44 -36.07 -23.38 -2.27
CA GLY A 44 -37.08 -24.34 -1.76
C GLY A 44 -37.06 -24.65 -0.23
N GLU A 45 -38.23 -24.63 0.44
CA GLU A 45 -38.52 -24.86 1.89
C GLU A 45 -38.97 -26.32 2.27
N LYS A 46 -38.88 -26.74 3.58
CA LYS A 46 -39.99 -27.18 4.51
C LYS A 46 -39.67 -28.18 5.67
N SER A 47 -40.10 -27.82 6.90
CA SER A 47 -40.85 -28.53 7.99
C SER A 47 -40.40 -29.82 8.78
N GLY A 48 -40.54 -29.80 10.14
CA GLY A 48 -41.28 -30.85 10.94
C GLY A 48 -40.67 -31.64 12.17
N LYS A 49 -41.05 -31.25 13.41
CA LYS A 49 -41.15 -31.89 14.78
C LYS A 49 -40.71 -33.36 15.17
N SER A 50 -40.07 -33.52 16.36
CA SER A 50 -40.46 -34.28 17.61
C SER A 50 -39.44 -35.24 18.34
N ASN A 51 -39.32 -35.00 19.67
CA ASN A 51 -38.94 -35.76 20.90
C ASN A 51 -38.12 -37.10 21.00
N ALA A 52 -37.09 -37.02 21.87
CA ALA A 52 -36.72 -37.82 23.06
C ALA A 52 -35.95 -39.18 22.98
N GLU A 53 -34.69 -39.10 23.49
CA GLU A 53 -33.89 -40.01 24.33
C GLU A 53 -33.67 -41.50 23.95
N ALA A 54 -32.43 -41.82 23.55
CA ALA A 54 -31.62 -42.90 24.13
C ALA A 54 -30.15 -42.72 23.72
N SER A 55 -29.25 -42.70 24.71
CA SER A 55 -27.80 -42.65 24.57
C SER A 55 -27.25 -43.93 23.93
N LEU A 56 -26.25 -43.78 23.05
CA LEU A 56 -25.03 -44.59 22.93
C LEU A 56 -24.18 -44.12 21.72
N ASP A 57 -22.97 -43.65 22.03
CA ASP A 57 -21.78 -43.51 21.19
C ASP A 57 -21.92 -42.85 19.80
N GLU A 58 -21.78 -41.51 19.76
CA GLU A 58 -21.37 -40.79 18.56
C GLU A 58 -19.98 -40.17 18.76
N LYS A 59 -18.97 -40.85 18.19
CA LYS A 59 -17.79 -40.16 17.68
C LYS A 59 -18.25 -39.28 16.51
N SER A 60 -18.54 -38.01 16.75
CA SER A 60 -18.85 -37.06 15.68
C SER A 60 -18.16 -35.73 15.94
N PHE A 61 -17.10 -35.49 15.18
CA PHE A 61 -16.65 -34.18 14.69
C PHE A 61 -16.94 -32.97 15.59
N ASP A 62 -16.14 -32.80 16.64
CA ASP A 62 -15.76 -31.44 17.06
C ASP A 62 -14.87 -30.87 15.95
N LEU A 63 -15.50 -30.31 14.93
CA LEU A 63 -14.82 -29.38 14.04
C LEU A 63 -14.54 -28.13 14.87
N ASP A 64 -13.31 -28.06 15.35
CA ASP A 64 -12.73 -26.88 15.97
C ASP A 64 -12.83 -25.71 14.97
N PHE A 65 -13.87 -24.90 15.08
CA PHE A 65 -14.13 -23.79 14.15
C PHE A 65 -13.03 -22.71 14.24
N ASP A 66 -12.22 -22.74 15.31
CA ASP A 66 -11.02 -21.92 15.48
C ASP A 66 -9.82 -22.40 14.64
N SER A 67 -9.92 -23.56 13.98
CA SER A 67 -8.86 -24.13 13.14
C SER A 67 -9.00 -23.82 11.64
N ILE A 68 -10.12 -23.21 11.22
CA ILE A 68 -10.30 -22.69 9.86
C ILE A 68 -9.86 -21.23 9.85
N GLY A 69 -8.59 -20.97 9.47
CA GLY A 69 -8.21 -19.67 8.91
C GLY A 69 -7.21 -18.80 9.66
N LYS A 70 -6.55 -19.25 10.73
CA LYS A 70 -5.32 -18.56 11.18
C LYS A 70 -4.18 -18.91 10.23
N VAL A 71 -4.04 -18.13 9.15
CA VAL A 71 -2.80 -18.14 8.36
C VAL A 71 -1.66 -17.74 9.29
N ASN A 72 -0.65 -18.60 9.36
CA ASN A 72 0.59 -18.30 10.08
C ASN A 72 1.34 -17.24 9.27
N ILE A 73 1.15 -15.98 9.66
CA ILE A 73 1.90 -14.86 9.11
C ILE A 73 3.35 -15.00 9.54
N VAL A 74 4.24 -15.17 8.57
CA VAL A 74 5.68 -15.27 8.79
C VAL A 74 6.28 -13.87 8.76
N GLU A 75 7.05 -13.53 9.80
CA GLU A 75 7.84 -12.30 9.84
C GLU A 75 9.17 -12.50 9.09
N PRO A 76 9.39 -11.82 7.95
CA PRO A 76 10.68 -11.88 7.27
C PRO A 76 11.77 -11.22 8.12
N LYS A 77 12.99 -11.77 8.06
CA LYS A 77 14.18 -11.18 8.68
C LYS A 77 15.05 -10.55 7.61
N PHE A 78 15.45 -9.30 7.84
CA PHE A 78 16.33 -8.56 6.96
C PHE A 78 17.65 -8.28 7.68
N LYS A 79 18.73 -8.30 6.90
CA LYS A 79 20.04 -7.86 7.34
C LYS A 79 20.87 -7.47 6.13
N MET A 80 21.71 -6.46 6.30
CA MET A 80 22.72 -6.05 5.32
C MET A 80 23.77 -5.16 5.99
N SER A 81 24.93 -4.96 5.36
CA SER A 81 25.89 -3.99 5.87
C SER A 81 25.44 -2.55 5.58
N LEU A 82 25.95 -1.59 6.35
CA LEU A 82 25.72 -0.17 6.07
C LEU A 82 26.25 0.22 4.68
N ALA A 83 27.40 -0.34 4.26
CA ALA A 83 27.95 -0.14 2.91
C ALA A 83 26.98 -0.61 1.81
N GLU A 84 26.43 -1.83 1.96
CA GLU A 84 25.45 -2.37 1.02
C GLU A 84 24.19 -1.50 0.95
N LEU A 85 23.74 -0.97 2.10
CA LEU A 85 22.53 -0.15 2.16
C LEU A 85 22.71 1.17 1.40
N LEU A 86 23.84 1.84 1.58
CA LEU A 86 24.16 3.07 0.88
C LEU A 86 24.29 2.85 -0.63
N ASP A 87 24.92 1.75 -1.05
CA ASP A 87 25.02 1.44 -2.49
C ASP A 87 23.66 1.07 -3.10
N GLU A 88 22.86 0.19 -2.48
CA GLU A 88 21.57 -0.22 -3.03
C GLU A 88 20.57 0.94 -3.08
N SER A 89 20.56 1.81 -2.05
CA SER A 89 19.68 2.98 -1.98
C SER A 89 20.11 4.13 -2.89
N LYS A 90 21.34 4.11 -3.42
CA LYS A 90 21.94 5.20 -4.20
C LYS A 90 21.99 6.54 -3.46
N VAL A 91 21.97 6.50 -2.13
CA VAL A 91 22.12 7.68 -1.28
C VAL A 91 23.57 8.11 -1.29
N VAL A 92 23.81 9.38 -1.63
CA VAL A 92 25.15 9.99 -1.60
C VAL A 92 25.33 10.71 -0.27
N PRO A 93 26.19 10.22 0.63
CA PRO A 93 26.44 10.91 1.89
C PRO A 93 27.34 12.13 1.69
N VAL A 94 27.13 13.15 2.52
CA VAL A 94 28.04 14.28 2.70
C VAL A 94 29.33 13.80 3.39
N SER A 95 29.19 12.95 4.41
CA SER A 95 30.32 12.33 5.08
C SER A 95 29.92 11.01 5.75
N VAL A 96 30.91 10.17 6.02
CA VAL A 96 30.76 8.91 6.73
C VAL A 96 31.86 8.80 7.77
N LEU A 97 31.49 8.42 8.99
CA LEU A 97 32.40 8.17 10.10
C LEU A 97 32.12 6.77 10.67
N GLY A 98 33.17 6.06 11.08
CA GLY A 98 33.05 4.74 11.70
C GLY A 98 33.05 3.55 10.72
N ASP A 99 32.45 2.44 11.16
CA ASP A 99 32.50 1.13 10.49
C ASP A 99 31.34 0.94 9.49
N LEU A 100 31.66 1.03 8.19
CA LEU A 100 30.70 0.78 7.10
C LEU A 100 30.30 -0.71 6.96
N GLU A 101 31.05 -1.63 7.54
CA GLU A 101 30.75 -3.07 7.49
C GLU A 101 29.85 -3.51 8.65
N VAL A 102 29.38 -2.56 9.47
CA VAL A 102 28.41 -2.85 10.53
C VAL A 102 27.13 -3.48 9.95
N GLU A 103 26.75 -4.63 10.50
CA GLU A 103 25.49 -5.30 10.13
C GLU A 103 24.31 -4.55 10.74
N ILE A 104 23.35 -4.19 9.89
CA ILE A 104 22.08 -3.57 10.24
C ILE A 104 20.99 -4.64 10.13
N THR A 105 20.16 -4.79 11.16
CA THR A 105 19.05 -5.75 11.21
C THR A 105 17.66 -5.12 11.25
N GLY A 106 17.59 -3.79 11.27
CA GLY A 106 16.35 -3.02 11.21
C GLY A 106 16.62 -1.55 10.91
N ILE A 107 15.56 -0.79 10.63
CA ILE A 107 15.64 0.64 10.32
C ILE A 107 14.48 1.37 11.02
N GLN A 108 14.78 2.47 11.71
CA GLN A 108 13.79 3.23 12.50
C GLN A 108 14.03 4.73 12.41
N ASP A 109 12.96 5.52 12.36
CA ASP A 109 12.99 6.99 12.50
C ASP A 109 12.32 7.48 13.79
N ASP A 110 11.88 6.56 14.64
CA ASP A 110 11.33 6.81 15.98
C ASP A 110 12.18 6.09 17.03
N SER A 111 12.85 6.87 17.89
CA SER A 111 13.75 6.35 18.92
C SER A 111 13.08 5.34 19.84
N ARG A 112 11.76 5.44 20.06
CA ARG A 112 11.01 4.62 21.03
C ARG A 112 10.86 3.16 20.60
N VAL A 113 10.98 2.88 19.31
CA VAL A 113 10.83 1.54 18.71
C VAL A 113 12.15 0.93 18.23
N VAL A 114 13.26 1.68 18.37
CA VAL A 114 14.61 1.16 18.12
C VAL A 114 14.87 -0.10 18.94
N SER A 115 15.45 -1.08 18.28
CA SER A 115 15.96 -2.33 18.86
C SER A 115 17.46 -2.50 18.57
N ALA A 116 18.09 -3.43 19.26
CA ALA A 116 19.49 -3.75 19.04
C ALA A 116 19.74 -4.20 17.60
N GLY A 117 20.68 -3.54 16.92
CA GLY A 117 21.00 -3.82 15.51
C GLY A 117 20.34 -2.86 14.51
N ASP A 118 19.49 -1.94 14.96
CA ASP A 118 18.80 -1.02 14.07
C ASP A 118 19.70 0.14 13.60
N LEU A 119 19.45 0.61 12.38
CA LEU A 119 19.86 1.92 11.90
C LEU A 119 18.84 2.96 12.36
N PHE A 120 19.28 4.02 13.03
CA PHE A 120 18.43 5.14 13.41
C PHE A 120 18.56 6.32 12.44
N ILE A 121 17.44 6.83 11.92
CA ILE A 121 17.41 8.01 11.03
C ILE A 121 16.88 9.21 11.80
N CYS A 122 17.70 10.26 11.92
CA CYS A 122 17.35 11.50 12.61
C CYS A 122 16.43 12.39 11.76
N ARG A 123 15.15 12.02 11.67
CA ARG A 123 14.17 12.77 10.87
C ARG A 123 13.89 14.15 11.47
N VAL A 124 13.98 15.20 10.64
CA VAL A 124 13.57 16.56 11.03
C VAL A 124 12.09 16.73 10.71
N GLY A 125 11.24 16.69 11.74
CA GLY A 125 9.78 16.86 11.61
C GLY A 125 9.31 18.26 11.99
N MET A 126 8.03 18.55 11.72
CA MET A 126 7.42 19.86 12.05
C MET A 126 7.37 20.16 13.56
N LYS A 127 7.19 19.12 14.38
CA LYS A 127 7.03 19.26 15.84
C LYS A 127 8.30 19.00 16.63
N THR A 128 9.17 18.14 16.10
CA THR A 128 10.37 17.70 16.80
C THR A 128 11.46 17.30 15.81
N ASP A 129 12.68 17.31 16.32
CA ASP A 129 13.90 16.99 15.59
C ASP A 129 14.47 15.65 16.11
N GLY A 130 14.59 14.67 15.23
CA GLY A 130 15.12 13.33 15.53
C GLY A 130 16.51 13.34 16.16
N HIS A 131 17.33 14.36 15.88
CA HIS A 131 18.67 14.52 16.46
C HIS A 131 18.63 14.66 17.99
N LEU A 132 17.53 15.16 18.56
CA LEU A 132 17.35 15.29 20.01
C LEU A 132 17.23 13.92 20.72
N TYR A 133 16.95 12.85 19.99
CA TYR A 133 16.68 11.51 20.54
C TYR A 133 17.80 10.50 20.28
N LEU A 134 18.96 10.94 19.79
CA LEU A 134 20.13 10.11 19.55
C LEU A 134 20.53 9.27 20.77
N SER A 135 20.59 9.89 21.95
CA SER A 135 20.93 9.18 23.19
C SER A 135 19.90 8.13 23.59
N GLU A 136 18.63 8.28 23.17
CA GLU A 136 17.62 7.24 23.40
C GLU A 136 17.80 6.08 22.40
N ALA A 137 17.99 6.39 21.12
CA ALA A 137 18.21 5.39 20.08
C ALA A 137 19.46 4.54 20.38
N ASP A 138 20.56 5.19 20.79
CA ASP A 138 21.80 4.52 21.20
C ASP A 138 21.59 3.58 22.40
N LYS A 139 20.91 4.05 23.45
CA LYS A 139 20.58 3.22 24.62
C LYS A 139 19.75 1.98 24.28
N ARG A 140 18.94 2.05 23.22
CA ARG A 140 18.12 0.93 22.74
C ARG A 140 18.89 0.00 21.79
N GLY A 141 20.11 0.36 21.41
CA GLY A 141 21.02 -0.47 20.64
C GLY A 141 21.07 -0.15 19.15
N ALA A 142 20.78 1.09 18.76
CA ALA A 142 21.10 1.55 17.42
C ALA A 142 22.60 1.30 17.13
N VAL A 143 22.91 0.67 16.01
CA VAL A 143 24.30 0.34 15.63
C VAL A 143 24.91 1.37 14.70
N ALA A 144 24.06 2.13 14.01
CA ALA A 144 24.45 3.21 13.11
C ALA A 144 23.39 4.32 13.11
N VAL A 145 23.78 5.50 12.66
CA VAL A 145 22.93 6.70 12.60
C VAL A 145 23.01 7.34 11.22
N VAL A 146 21.88 7.80 10.68
CA VAL A 146 21.82 8.76 9.56
C VAL A 146 21.31 10.11 10.07
N ALA A 147 22.04 11.18 9.80
CA ALA A 147 21.74 12.51 10.32
C ALA A 147 21.91 13.60 9.25
N SER A 148 21.25 14.75 9.40
CA SER A 148 21.44 15.93 8.54
C SER A 148 22.22 17.06 9.19
N LYS A 149 22.64 16.87 10.43
CA LYS A 149 23.45 17.81 11.21
C LYS A 149 24.70 17.10 11.73
N GLU A 150 25.74 17.86 12.04
CA GLU A 150 26.91 17.33 12.71
C GLU A 150 26.51 16.71 14.06
N VAL A 151 26.99 15.49 14.29
CA VAL A 151 26.76 14.70 15.50
C VAL A 151 28.10 14.17 15.95
N ASP A 152 28.44 14.37 17.22
CA ASP A 152 29.64 13.81 17.83
C ASP A 152 29.34 12.39 18.35
N ILE A 153 29.72 11.37 17.57
CA ILE A 153 29.54 9.97 17.97
C ILE A 153 30.65 9.44 18.87
N GLU A 154 31.89 9.92 18.74
CA GLU A 154 33.03 9.29 19.41
C GLU A 154 33.02 9.54 20.92
N GLU A 155 32.53 10.71 21.35
CA GLU A 155 32.45 11.06 22.77
C GLU A 155 31.08 10.79 23.41
N THR A 156 30.01 10.69 22.60
CA THR A 156 28.63 10.80 23.11
C THR A 156 27.77 9.54 22.88
N LEU A 157 28.12 8.69 21.91
CA LEU A 157 27.27 7.56 21.49
C LEU A 157 28.09 6.26 21.34
N GLY A 158 27.45 5.11 21.57
CA GLY A 158 28.01 3.79 21.33
C GLY A 158 27.81 3.26 19.90
N CYS A 159 27.10 4.01 19.05
CA CYS A 159 26.91 3.71 17.63
C CYS A 159 28.26 3.54 16.91
N LYS A 160 28.35 2.54 16.04
CA LYS A 160 29.59 2.20 15.33
C LYS A 160 29.83 3.02 14.07
N ALA A 161 28.78 3.65 13.54
CA ALA A 161 28.86 4.46 12.33
C ALA A 161 27.87 5.63 12.34
N LEU A 162 28.26 6.71 11.65
CA LEU A 162 27.45 7.88 11.38
C LEU A 162 27.54 8.23 9.90
N VAL A 163 26.38 8.42 9.28
CA VAL A 163 26.25 8.90 7.91
C VAL A 163 25.60 10.29 7.96
N ILE A 164 26.27 11.29 7.42
CA ILE A 164 25.71 12.62 7.25
C ILE A 164 25.19 12.76 5.83
N VAL A 165 23.95 13.23 5.68
CA VAL A 165 23.29 13.53 4.41
C VAL A 165 22.79 14.98 4.43
N GLU A 166 22.45 15.54 3.26
CA GLU A 166 21.90 16.90 3.21
C GLU A 166 20.51 16.98 3.86
N ASP A 167 19.61 16.05 3.50
CA ASP A 167 18.27 15.96 4.08
C ASP A 167 17.85 14.50 4.33
N THR A 168 17.67 14.17 5.61
CA THR A 168 17.17 12.86 6.06
C THR A 168 15.79 12.51 5.51
N ASN A 169 14.89 13.49 5.31
CA ASN A 169 13.54 13.23 4.81
C ASN A 169 13.56 12.76 3.36
N THR A 170 14.47 13.30 2.55
CA THR A 170 14.63 12.94 1.14
C THR A 170 15.21 11.55 0.95
N VAL A 171 16.15 11.13 1.81
CA VAL A 171 16.84 9.83 1.66
C VAL A 171 16.13 8.67 2.34
N LEU A 172 15.32 8.94 3.37
CA LEU A 172 14.64 7.91 4.18
C LEU A 172 13.83 6.92 3.34
N PRO A 173 13.03 7.31 2.34
CA PRO A 173 12.25 6.37 1.54
C PRO A 173 13.14 5.40 0.74
N ALA A 174 14.24 5.91 0.18
CA ALA A 174 15.20 5.11 -0.57
C ALA A 174 15.96 4.11 0.33
N LEU A 175 16.36 4.55 1.53
CA LEU A 175 16.97 3.68 2.54
C LEU A 175 16.01 2.58 2.99
N ALA A 176 14.76 2.93 3.30
CA ALA A 176 13.73 1.95 3.68
C ALA A 176 13.49 0.93 2.56
N ALA A 177 13.31 1.40 1.32
CA ALA A 177 13.08 0.52 0.18
C ALA A 177 14.27 -0.43 -0.05
N ALA A 178 15.51 0.06 0.04
CA ALA A 178 16.70 -0.77 -0.11
C ALA A 178 16.82 -1.81 1.02
N PHE A 179 16.64 -1.40 2.28
CA PHE A 179 16.71 -2.31 3.43
C PHE A 179 15.72 -3.47 3.31
N TYR A 180 14.49 -3.18 2.87
CA TYR A 180 13.45 -4.17 2.65
C TYR A 180 13.46 -4.81 1.25
N LYS A 181 14.54 -4.63 0.48
CA LYS A 181 14.79 -5.26 -0.83
C LYS A 181 13.76 -4.91 -1.92
N PHE A 182 13.30 -3.67 -1.93
CA PHE A 182 12.41 -3.09 -2.94
C PHE A 182 11.16 -3.95 -3.20
N PRO A 183 10.30 -4.19 -2.20
CA PRO A 183 9.17 -5.11 -2.32
C PRO A 183 8.21 -4.74 -3.46
N SER A 184 8.03 -3.45 -3.74
CA SER A 184 7.22 -2.95 -4.87
C SER A 184 7.70 -3.41 -6.25
N LYS A 185 8.93 -3.90 -6.41
CA LYS A 185 9.40 -4.46 -7.69
C LYS A 185 8.88 -5.87 -7.98
N ASN A 186 8.26 -6.53 -7.01
CA ASN A 186 7.86 -7.93 -7.09
C ASN A 186 6.37 -8.14 -6.77
N MET A 187 5.58 -7.07 -6.74
CA MET A 187 4.14 -7.09 -6.54
C MET A 187 3.51 -5.87 -7.22
N ALA A 188 2.26 -5.97 -7.66
CA ALA A 188 1.54 -4.81 -8.18
C ALA A 188 1.19 -3.84 -7.04
N VAL A 189 1.41 -2.54 -7.22
CA VAL A 189 1.13 -1.50 -6.24
C VAL A 189 0.09 -0.53 -6.76
N ILE A 190 -1.09 -0.52 -6.14
CA ILE A 190 -2.22 0.32 -6.53
C ILE A 190 -2.43 1.41 -5.48
N GLY A 191 -2.12 2.65 -5.85
CA GLY A 191 -2.30 3.83 -5.01
C GLY A 191 -3.68 4.43 -5.18
N ILE A 192 -4.44 4.58 -4.08
CA ILE A 192 -5.73 5.26 -4.09
C ILE A 192 -5.58 6.66 -3.49
N THR A 193 -5.75 7.69 -4.31
CA THR A 193 -5.71 9.10 -3.90
C THR A 193 -7.10 9.75 -4.00
N GLY A 194 -7.23 11.00 -3.57
CA GLY A 194 -8.49 11.77 -3.63
C GLY A 194 -8.90 12.35 -2.28
N THR A 195 -9.79 13.34 -2.30
CA THR A 195 -10.27 14.03 -1.09
C THR A 195 -11.23 13.13 -0.30
N ASN A 196 -12.22 12.57 -0.98
CA ASN A 196 -13.18 11.62 -0.44
C ASN A 196 -12.97 10.23 -1.06
N GLY A 197 -13.65 9.20 -0.54
CA GLY A 197 -13.77 7.94 -1.26
C GLY A 197 -12.61 6.96 -1.27
N LYS A 198 -11.38 7.40 -0.95
CA LYS A 198 -10.19 6.54 -0.92
C LYS A 198 -10.43 5.17 -0.31
N THR A 199 -11.03 5.12 0.88
CA THR A 199 -11.33 3.86 1.57
C THR A 199 -12.34 3.01 0.84
N THR A 200 -13.41 3.61 0.29
CA THR A 200 -14.41 2.88 -0.47
C THR A 200 -13.79 2.29 -1.75
N THR A 201 -13.12 3.14 -2.53
CA THR A 201 -12.44 2.72 -3.77
C THR A 201 -11.36 1.68 -3.49
N ALA A 202 -10.58 1.82 -2.40
CA ALA A 202 -9.58 0.81 -2.01
C ALA A 202 -10.21 -0.57 -1.75
N ASN A 203 -11.38 -0.63 -1.11
CA ASN A 203 -12.07 -1.90 -0.88
C ASN A 203 -12.63 -2.48 -2.18
N LEU A 204 -13.16 -1.65 -3.08
CA LEU A 204 -13.65 -2.10 -4.39
C LEU A 204 -12.52 -2.65 -5.25
N VAL A 205 -11.41 -1.93 -5.37
CA VAL A 205 -10.22 -2.35 -6.12
C VAL A 205 -9.63 -3.63 -5.54
N LYS A 206 -9.53 -3.74 -4.19
CA LYS A 206 -9.12 -4.99 -3.54
C LYS A 206 -10.02 -6.15 -3.97
N GLY A 207 -11.34 -5.96 -3.93
CA GLY A 207 -12.31 -6.98 -4.34
C GLY A 207 -12.17 -7.40 -5.79
N MET A 208 -11.90 -6.47 -6.71
CA MET A 208 -11.64 -6.78 -8.13
C MET A 208 -10.39 -7.65 -8.30
N TYR A 209 -9.27 -7.24 -7.71
CA TYR A 209 -8.02 -8.01 -7.78
C TYR A 209 -8.17 -9.42 -7.15
N GLU A 210 -8.92 -9.54 -6.05
CA GLU A 210 -9.24 -10.84 -5.44
C GLU A 210 -10.15 -11.69 -6.33
N ALA A 211 -11.14 -11.09 -6.99
CA ALA A 211 -12.00 -11.78 -7.96
C ALA A 211 -11.19 -12.29 -9.17
N MET A 212 -10.14 -11.58 -9.57
CA MET A 212 -9.19 -12.01 -10.61
C MET A 212 -8.24 -13.15 -10.16
N GLY A 213 -8.35 -13.59 -8.90
CA GLY A 213 -7.58 -14.70 -8.34
C GLY A 213 -6.23 -14.30 -7.73
N LEU A 214 -5.97 -13.00 -7.53
CA LEU A 214 -4.72 -12.52 -6.95
C LEU A 214 -4.81 -12.47 -5.43
N ARG A 215 -3.71 -12.83 -4.75
CA ARG A 215 -3.57 -12.57 -3.31
C ARG A 215 -3.31 -11.09 -3.09
N THR A 216 -4.35 -10.37 -2.66
CA THR A 216 -4.32 -8.90 -2.62
C THR A 216 -4.29 -8.35 -1.21
N GLY A 217 -3.18 -7.71 -0.85
CA GLY A 217 -3.02 -6.97 0.38
C GLY A 217 -3.66 -5.59 0.32
N MET A 218 -3.85 -5.00 1.49
CA MET A 218 -4.38 -3.64 1.57
C MET A 218 -3.73 -2.85 2.70
N LEU A 219 -3.41 -1.59 2.43
CA LEU A 219 -2.93 -0.59 3.37
C LEU A 219 -3.95 0.56 3.42
N SER A 220 -4.98 0.44 4.25
CA SER A 220 -6.02 1.48 4.40
C SER A 220 -5.98 2.14 5.77
N THR A 221 -6.62 3.29 5.89
CA THR A 221 -6.78 3.99 7.18
C THR A 221 -7.56 3.18 8.22
N VAL A 222 -8.39 2.23 7.80
CA VAL A 222 -9.24 1.40 8.68
C VAL A 222 -8.49 0.15 9.16
N ALA A 223 -7.74 -0.49 8.27
CA ALA A 223 -7.06 -1.74 8.55
C ALA A 223 -6.02 -2.05 7.48
N TYR A 224 -5.00 -2.81 7.88
CA TYR A 224 -4.04 -3.40 6.97
C TYR A 224 -4.36 -4.90 6.81
N TYR A 225 -4.16 -5.45 5.62
CA TYR A 225 -4.40 -6.86 5.31
C TYR A 225 -3.23 -7.43 4.52
N ILE A 226 -2.75 -8.62 4.88
CA ILE A 226 -1.75 -9.32 4.06
C ILE A 226 -2.35 -9.77 2.73
N HIS A 227 -3.43 -10.53 2.79
CA HIS A 227 -4.32 -10.86 1.67
C HIS A 227 -5.63 -11.45 2.23
N GLY A 228 -6.72 -11.44 1.48
CA GLY A 228 -8.01 -11.96 1.97
C GLY A 228 -8.44 -11.24 3.25
N ASP A 229 -8.79 -12.03 4.27
CA ASP A 229 -9.25 -11.54 5.57
C ASP A 229 -8.15 -11.47 6.64
N HIS A 230 -6.88 -11.68 6.27
CA HIS A 230 -5.75 -11.71 7.21
C HIS A 230 -5.32 -10.31 7.62
N LYS A 231 -6.04 -9.76 8.60
CA LYS A 231 -5.83 -8.43 9.17
C LYS A 231 -4.51 -8.33 9.96
N LEU A 232 -3.83 -7.21 9.77
CA LEU A 232 -2.67 -6.76 10.54
C LEU A 232 -3.08 -5.64 11.51
N GLU A 233 -2.33 -5.50 12.60
CA GLU A 233 -2.50 -4.37 13.51
C GLU A 233 -2.07 -3.06 12.82
N ALA A 234 -2.93 -2.04 12.87
CA ALA A 234 -2.69 -0.74 12.24
C ALA A 234 -2.55 0.34 13.33
N PRO A 235 -1.38 0.98 13.45
CA PRO A 235 -1.14 1.93 14.54
C PRO A 235 -1.66 3.36 14.27
N ASN A 236 -1.87 3.81 13.02
CA ASN A 236 -2.33 5.18 12.67
C ASN A 236 -2.89 5.29 11.23
N THR A 237 -3.51 6.43 10.92
CA THR A 237 -3.82 6.89 9.55
C THR A 237 -2.55 7.19 8.75
N THR A 238 -2.44 6.60 7.55
CA THR A 238 -1.31 6.60 6.59
C THR A 238 0.08 6.30 7.19
N PRO A 239 0.62 5.08 6.97
CA PRO A 239 1.91 4.68 7.50
C PRO A 239 3.07 5.47 6.87
N GLY A 240 4.13 5.75 7.65
CA GLY A 240 5.37 6.33 7.13
C GLY A 240 6.15 5.35 6.23
N ALA A 241 7.12 5.84 5.48
CA ALA A 241 7.82 5.07 4.45
C ALA A 241 8.46 3.77 4.98
N ILE A 242 9.06 3.79 6.19
CA ILE A 242 9.63 2.59 6.82
C ILE A 242 8.56 1.52 7.04
N LEU A 243 7.41 1.91 7.57
CA LEU A 243 6.32 0.99 7.86
C LEU A 243 5.68 0.46 6.57
N VAL A 244 5.50 1.30 5.55
CA VAL A 244 5.03 0.88 4.23
C VAL A 244 5.94 -0.20 3.64
N GLN A 245 7.25 0.06 3.58
CA GLN A 245 8.22 -0.87 3.00
C GLN A 245 8.31 -2.17 3.81
N ASN A 246 8.25 -2.09 5.14
CA ASN A 246 8.18 -3.28 6.02
C ASN A 246 6.93 -4.12 5.72
N LEU A 247 5.75 -3.48 5.70
CA LEU A 247 4.48 -4.16 5.47
C LEU A 247 4.42 -4.79 4.07
N MET A 248 4.88 -4.09 3.03
CA MET A 248 4.94 -4.64 1.68
C MET A 248 5.91 -5.82 1.58
N ALA A 249 7.07 -5.76 2.24
CA ALA A 249 8.00 -6.88 2.25
C ALA A 249 7.45 -8.08 3.03
N LYS A 250 6.72 -7.83 4.12
CA LYS A 250 5.96 -8.85 4.86
C LYS A 250 4.85 -9.46 4.01
N MET A 251 4.09 -8.64 3.28
CA MET A 251 3.07 -9.10 2.34
C MET A 251 3.68 -10.00 1.26
N LEU A 252 4.71 -9.53 0.57
CA LEU A 252 5.42 -10.28 -0.46
C LEU A 252 5.96 -11.62 0.09
N HIS A 253 6.56 -11.62 1.29
CA HIS A 253 7.06 -12.83 1.92
C HIS A 253 5.96 -13.86 2.23
N ASN A 254 4.74 -13.39 2.48
CA ASN A 254 3.57 -14.23 2.71
C ASN A 254 2.76 -14.49 1.42
N GLY A 255 3.31 -14.14 0.25
CA GLY A 255 2.76 -14.49 -1.05
C GLY A 255 1.76 -13.49 -1.61
N THR A 256 1.61 -12.31 -1.03
CA THR A 256 0.80 -11.24 -1.65
C THR A 256 1.38 -10.86 -3.01
N GLU A 257 0.51 -10.76 -4.02
CA GLU A 257 0.84 -10.47 -5.42
C GLU A 257 0.48 -9.03 -5.83
N ALA A 258 -0.52 -8.44 -5.17
CA ALA A 258 -0.94 -7.06 -5.38
C ALA A 258 -1.21 -6.38 -4.03
N VAL A 259 -0.96 -5.07 -3.93
CA VAL A 259 -1.29 -4.28 -2.74
C VAL A 259 -2.05 -3.02 -3.13
N VAL A 260 -3.21 -2.83 -2.51
CA VAL A 260 -3.98 -1.59 -2.64
C VAL A 260 -3.66 -0.71 -1.44
N MET A 261 -3.14 0.49 -1.67
CA MET A 261 -2.77 1.40 -0.60
C MET A 261 -3.47 2.76 -0.74
N GLU A 262 -4.06 3.25 0.34
CA GLU A 262 -4.51 4.64 0.39
C GLU A 262 -3.29 5.55 0.40
N ALA A 263 -3.09 6.28 -0.69
CA ALA A 263 -1.98 7.19 -0.87
C ALA A 263 -2.49 8.62 -0.69
N THR A 264 -1.89 9.36 0.24
CA THR A 264 -2.01 10.82 0.24
C THR A 264 -1.12 11.39 -0.87
N SER A 265 -1.36 12.62 -1.30
CA SER A 265 -0.47 13.33 -2.24
C SER A 265 1.01 13.27 -1.79
N GLN A 266 1.23 13.30 -0.47
CA GLN A 266 2.54 13.16 0.18
C GLN A 266 3.09 11.72 0.13
N GLY A 267 2.22 10.70 0.11
CA GLY A 267 2.60 9.28 0.04
C GLY A 267 2.94 8.80 -1.38
N LEU A 268 2.26 9.34 -2.41
CA LEU A 268 2.56 9.04 -3.82
C LEU A 268 3.94 9.55 -4.27
N ALA A 269 4.35 10.71 -3.73
CA ALA A 269 5.67 11.28 -3.99
C ALA A 269 6.83 10.40 -3.50
N LEU A 270 6.57 9.39 -2.65
CA LEU A 270 7.57 8.48 -2.10
C LEU A 270 7.95 7.33 -3.05
N GLY A 271 7.35 7.29 -4.24
CA GLY A 271 7.87 6.55 -5.39
C GLY A 271 7.42 5.09 -5.47
N ARG A 272 6.78 4.80 -6.63
CA ARG A 272 6.35 3.49 -7.16
C ARG A 272 4.99 2.99 -6.68
N CYS A 273 3.94 3.67 -7.11
CA CYS A 273 2.69 3.00 -7.45
C CYS A 273 2.74 2.65 -8.95
N ASP A 274 2.34 1.43 -9.30
CA ASP A 274 2.20 1.00 -10.69
C ASP A 274 0.89 1.56 -11.26
N GLU A 275 -0.17 1.60 -10.44
CA GLU A 275 -1.46 2.18 -10.79
C GLU A 275 -1.85 3.25 -9.77
N VAL A 276 -2.44 4.35 -10.24
CA VAL A 276 -3.00 5.40 -9.37
C VAL A 276 -4.46 5.59 -9.72
N VAL A 277 -5.33 5.32 -8.75
CA VAL A 277 -6.77 5.52 -8.86
C VAL A 277 -7.17 6.73 -8.03
N ALA A 278 -7.82 7.71 -8.66
CA ALA A 278 -8.43 8.82 -7.97
C ALA A 278 -9.82 8.39 -7.46
N GLY A 279 -9.90 7.97 -6.20
CA GLY A 279 -11.17 7.66 -5.57
C GLY A 279 -12.01 8.93 -5.43
N LYS A 280 -13.24 8.91 -5.96
CA LYS A 280 -14.26 9.95 -5.71
C LYS A 280 -15.05 9.57 -4.45
N GLY A 281 -15.47 8.32 -4.36
CA GLY A 281 -16.17 7.79 -3.19
C GLY A 281 -17.66 7.85 -3.31
N HIS A 282 -18.28 8.86 -2.66
CA HIS A 282 -19.74 8.99 -2.68
C HIS A 282 -20.23 9.90 -3.82
N GLU A 283 -19.32 10.60 -4.50
CA GLU A 283 -19.71 11.43 -5.64
C GLU A 283 -19.90 10.55 -6.87
N THR A 284 -21.02 10.73 -7.56
CA THR A 284 -21.37 9.99 -8.78
C THR A 284 -21.04 10.80 -10.04
N TYR A 285 -19.97 11.60 -9.97
CA TYR A 285 -19.55 12.46 -11.06
C TYR A 285 -18.06 12.81 -11.00
N GLN A 286 -17.49 13.05 -12.18
CA GLN A 286 -16.17 13.62 -12.38
C GLN A 286 -16.28 15.08 -12.80
N ILE A 287 -15.39 15.93 -12.29
CA ILE A 287 -15.24 17.31 -12.77
C ILE A 287 -13.96 17.37 -13.59
N GLU A 288 -14.08 17.77 -14.86
CA GLU A 288 -12.96 18.01 -15.77
C GLU A 288 -13.03 19.46 -16.25
N GLY A 289 -12.12 20.30 -15.74
CA GLY A 289 -12.24 21.75 -15.86
C GLY A 289 -13.58 22.23 -15.28
N ASP A 290 -14.43 22.81 -16.13
CA ASP A 290 -15.76 23.30 -15.74
C ASP A 290 -16.89 22.29 -15.99
N LYS A 291 -16.60 21.13 -16.56
CA LYS A 291 -17.60 20.12 -16.93
C LYS A 291 -17.77 19.09 -15.83
N LYS A 292 -19.03 18.67 -15.64
CA LYS A 292 -19.42 17.64 -14.69
C LYS A 292 -19.99 16.45 -15.47
N GLU A 293 -19.25 15.35 -15.50
CA GLU A 293 -19.65 14.11 -16.18
C GLU A 293 -20.04 13.05 -15.15
N PHE A 294 -20.92 12.13 -15.51
CA PHE A 294 -21.32 11.04 -14.61
C PHE A 294 -20.20 10.02 -14.51
N PHE A 295 -19.84 9.64 -13.29
CA PHE A 295 -18.81 8.65 -12.99
C PHE A 295 -19.02 8.16 -11.56
N ASP A 296 -19.30 6.88 -11.35
CA ASP A 296 -19.50 6.29 -10.02
C ASP A 296 -18.58 5.08 -9.85
N ASP A 297 -17.60 5.19 -8.94
CA ASP A 297 -16.64 4.12 -8.62
C ASP A 297 -17.32 2.75 -8.43
N ARG A 298 -18.54 2.73 -7.86
CA ARG A 298 -19.28 1.48 -7.58
C ARG A 298 -19.86 0.86 -8.83
N GLU A 299 -20.33 1.68 -9.77
CA GLU A 299 -20.88 1.19 -11.03
C GLU A 299 -19.75 0.65 -11.92
N GLU A 300 -18.66 1.40 -12.05
CA GLU A 300 -17.46 0.97 -12.79
C GLU A 300 -16.89 -0.35 -12.22
N CYS A 301 -16.73 -0.45 -10.89
CA CYS A 301 -16.23 -1.68 -10.27
C CYS A 301 -17.20 -2.86 -10.43
N ARG A 302 -18.52 -2.63 -10.38
CA ARG A 302 -19.53 -3.67 -10.60
C ARG A 302 -19.44 -4.22 -12.02
N GLU A 303 -19.28 -3.34 -13.00
CA GLU A 303 -19.17 -3.74 -14.40
C GLU A 303 -17.87 -4.48 -14.68
N ALA A 304 -16.76 -4.02 -14.11
CA ALA A 304 -15.49 -4.74 -14.21
C ALA A 304 -15.54 -6.13 -13.56
N LEU A 305 -16.22 -6.29 -12.41
CA LEU A 305 -16.43 -7.61 -11.79
C LEU A 305 -17.27 -8.55 -12.66
N GLN A 306 -18.34 -8.03 -13.28
CA GLN A 306 -19.15 -8.81 -14.23
C GLN A 306 -18.31 -9.29 -15.42
N TYR A 307 -17.46 -8.42 -15.94
CA TYR A 307 -16.54 -8.79 -17.02
C TYR A 307 -15.54 -9.89 -16.61
N VAL A 308 -14.98 -9.82 -15.40
CA VAL A 308 -14.11 -10.89 -14.86
C VAL A 308 -14.86 -12.21 -14.77
N ASP A 309 -16.10 -12.21 -14.27
CA ASP A 309 -16.95 -13.40 -14.21
C ASP A 309 -17.21 -13.99 -15.60
N GLU A 310 -17.46 -13.15 -16.61
CA GLU A 310 -17.65 -13.56 -18.00
C GLU A 310 -16.38 -14.20 -18.59
N LEU A 311 -15.21 -13.63 -18.35
CA LEU A 311 -13.93 -14.21 -18.76
C LEU A 311 -13.71 -15.60 -18.14
N HIS A 312 -14.02 -15.75 -16.84
CA HIS A 312 -13.93 -17.04 -16.16
C HIS A 312 -14.90 -18.07 -16.72
N GLN A 313 -16.14 -17.67 -17.02
CA GLN A 313 -17.14 -18.54 -17.66
C GLN A 313 -16.71 -18.97 -19.07
N ALA A 314 -16.00 -18.10 -19.79
CA ALA A 314 -15.40 -18.42 -21.09
C ALA A 314 -14.17 -19.34 -20.98
N GLY A 315 -13.74 -19.71 -19.76
CA GLY A 315 -12.56 -20.54 -19.51
C GLY A 315 -11.24 -19.80 -19.75
N ILE A 316 -11.26 -18.46 -19.78
CA ILE A 316 -10.07 -17.62 -19.92
C ILE A 316 -9.40 -17.52 -18.56
N ASP A 317 -8.14 -17.93 -18.51
CA ASP A 317 -7.32 -17.81 -17.31
C ASP A 317 -6.83 -16.36 -17.16
N THR A 318 -7.47 -15.62 -16.25
CA THR A 318 -7.08 -14.23 -15.93
C THR A 318 -5.78 -14.14 -15.15
N SER A 319 -5.21 -15.26 -14.68
CA SER A 319 -3.96 -15.24 -13.94
C SER A 319 -2.73 -14.94 -14.81
N GLU A 320 -2.85 -15.04 -16.14
CA GLU A 320 -1.77 -14.80 -17.10
C GLU A 320 -1.80 -13.38 -17.71
N PHE A 321 -2.69 -12.51 -17.25
CA PHE A 321 -2.88 -11.18 -17.84
C PHE A 321 -1.76 -10.19 -17.42
N PRO A 322 -1.50 -9.17 -18.26
CA PRO A 322 -0.27 -8.38 -18.22
C PRO A 322 -0.08 -7.47 -16.99
N TRP A 323 -1.11 -7.20 -16.18
CA TRP A 323 -0.96 -6.41 -14.94
C TRP A 323 -0.02 -7.05 -13.91
N ARG A 324 0.32 -8.34 -14.03
CA ARG A 324 1.39 -8.97 -13.23
C ARG A 324 2.81 -8.45 -13.56
N ALA A 325 3.00 -7.76 -14.68
CA ALA A 325 4.30 -7.29 -15.16
C ALA A 325 4.66 -5.84 -14.76
N GLY A 326 3.82 -5.14 -13.99
CA GLY A 326 4.11 -3.77 -13.53
C GLY A 326 4.05 -2.72 -14.64
N GLU A 327 3.12 -2.86 -15.58
CA GLU A 327 2.83 -1.80 -16.55
C GLU A 327 1.81 -0.81 -15.95
N ILE A 328 2.09 0.49 -16.09
CA ILE A 328 1.24 1.58 -15.59
C ILE A 328 -0.06 1.59 -16.41
N LEU A 329 -1.18 1.20 -15.78
CA LEU A 329 -2.51 1.33 -16.37
C LEU A 329 -3.09 2.71 -16.02
N PHE A 330 -3.11 3.60 -17.01
CA PHE A 330 -4.04 4.72 -17.00
C PHE A 330 -5.42 4.17 -17.39
N PHE A 331 -6.40 4.29 -16.50
CA PHE A 331 -7.81 4.16 -16.90
C PHE A 331 -8.15 5.38 -17.76
N HIS A 332 -7.85 5.30 -19.05
CA HIS A 332 -8.49 6.11 -20.07
C HIS A 332 -9.39 5.20 -20.89
N ASP A 333 -10.68 5.38 -20.67
CA ASP A 333 -11.81 5.11 -21.57
C ASP A 333 -11.95 3.71 -22.18
N GLY A 334 -12.88 2.95 -21.60
CA GLY A 334 -13.75 2.01 -22.31
C GLY A 334 -13.29 0.55 -22.42
N PRO A 335 -14.22 -0.42 -22.43
CA PRO A 335 -13.90 -1.83 -22.64
C PRO A 335 -13.46 -2.10 -24.09
N PRO A 336 -12.61 -3.10 -24.34
CA PRO A 336 -12.16 -3.45 -25.68
C PRO A 336 -13.22 -4.33 -26.36
N PHE A 337 -14.22 -3.72 -27.02
CA PHE A 337 -14.88 -4.23 -28.23
C PHE A 337 -15.57 -3.07 -28.95
#